data_AF-A0A951W341-F1
#
_entry.id   AF-A0A951W341-F1
#
_cell.length_a   1.000
_cell.length_b   1.000
_cell.length_c   1.000
_cell.angle_alpha   90.00
_cell.angle_beta   90.00
_cell.angle_gamma   90.00
#
_symmetry.space_group_name_H-M   'P 1'
#
loop_
_entity.id
_entity.type
_entity.pdbx_description
1 polymer ?
#
loop_
_entity_poly.entity_id
_entity_poly.type
_entity_poly.pdbx_seq_one_letter_code
_entity_poly.pdbx_strand_id
1 'polypeptide(L)'
;MANLNLPGLQSGGRRIDFYAKVGRYFTADGELNVAAFRAGLREDIAARHNADEAARWLSTHLEELLAYLEERGLARAALMLFDTAMEESSAQGLPSLSLAPARLRSLMASMTRGAAEKEEEQARRRNPDAKRQRICETALEEFTARGFHEVTMDEIAARSGVAKGTVYRYFASKDELLEHLLKTTGRALAERFRDAFEGGGSLPGQIRRFIEDWVGFIEDNHALYRLAQSEGVNGPTGRQTMFYEYLLSDFPLIKERMAAMNTDGVLKTPNFHTVAYGVLGFIDGITRKWFRSGMSYPLRDEAPVILEVVFNGILSDRSRGTTYYRPPEAQ
;
A
#
# COMPACT_ATOMS: atom_id res chain seq x y z
N MET A 1 1.05 32.51 14.37
CA MET A 1 1.14 33.14 15.70
C MET A 1 -0.16 32.87 16.45
N ALA A 2 -0.15 31.91 17.37
CA ALA A 2 -1.19 31.74 18.37
C ALA A 2 -0.47 31.65 19.73
N ASN A 3 -0.68 32.67 20.56
CA ASN A 3 -0.12 32.77 21.90
C ASN A 3 -0.75 31.72 22.81
N LEU A 4 0.02 30.71 23.21
CA LEU A 4 -0.29 29.87 24.37
C LEU A 4 0.43 30.47 25.58
N ASN A 5 -0.26 31.38 26.24
CA ASN A 5 0.13 31.91 27.55
C ASN A 5 -0.37 30.91 28.61
N LEU A 6 0.54 30.13 29.21
CA LEU A 6 0.21 29.16 30.27
C LEU A 6 0.71 29.68 31.63
N PRO A 7 -0.12 29.67 32.69
CA PRO A 7 0.28 30.13 34.02
C PRO A 7 1.14 29.07 34.74
N GLY A 8 2.26 29.51 35.36
CA GLY A 8 3.13 28.65 36.19
C GLY A 8 4.63 28.65 35.83
N LEU A 9 5.09 29.62 35.04
CA LEU A 9 6.48 29.72 34.58
C LEU A 9 7.40 30.36 35.63
N GLN A 10 8.27 29.57 36.25
CA GLN A 10 9.53 30.05 36.80
C GLN A 10 10.74 29.30 36.20
N SER A 11 11.73 30.10 35.79
CA SER A 11 13.13 29.80 35.40
C SER A 11 13.41 29.14 34.02
N GLY A 12 13.74 29.98 33.04
CA GLY A 12 14.01 29.60 31.63
C GLY A 12 15.33 28.87 31.33
N GLY A 13 16.27 28.76 32.27
CA GLY A 13 17.53 28.02 32.06
C GLY A 13 17.34 26.49 32.13
N ARG A 14 16.53 26.02 33.08
CA ARG A 14 16.36 24.58 33.37
C ARG A 14 15.65 23.81 32.24
N ARG A 15 14.82 24.50 31.44
CA ARG A 15 14.10 23.90 30.30
C ARG A 15 14.99 23.69 29.07
N ILE A 16 15.95 24.58 28.80
CA ILE A 16 16.85 24.45 27.63
C ILE A 16 17.74 23.21 27.80
N ASP A 17 18.31 23.03 28.99
CA ASP A 17 19.15 21.86 29.31
C ASP A 17 18.35 20.56 29.25
N PHE A 18 17.08 20.59 29.71
CA PHE A 18 16.18 19.44 29.59
C PHE A 18 15.91 19.08 28.12
N TYR A 19 15.54 20.04 27.27
CA TYR A 19 15.28 19.74 25.86
C TYR A 19 16.54 19.30 25.09
N ALA A 20 17.69 19.90 25.39
CA ALA A 20 18.98 19.47 24.83
C ALA A 20 19.33 18.03 25.25
N LYS A 21 19.04 17.66 26.51
CA LYS A 21 19.23 16.30 27.01
C LYS A 21 18.28 15.31 26.36
N VAL A 22 16.99 15.65 26.25
CA VAL A 22 15.98 14.84 25.55
C VAL A 22 16.38 14.61 24.10
N GLY A 23 16.83 15.64 23.37
CA GLY A 23 17.23 15.52 21.97
C GLY A 23 18.33 14.49 21.72
N ARG A 24 19.22 14.24 22.69
CA ARG A 24 20.27 13.22 22.58
C ARG A 24 19.75 11.78 22.64
N TYR A 25 18.53 11.59 23.15
CA TYR A 25 17.88 10.27 23.23
C TYR A 25 17.11 9.93 21.96
N PHE A 26 17.00 10.84 20.99
CA PHE A 26 16.24 10.62 19.77
C PHE A 26 17.13 10.74 18.53
N THR A 27 16.86 9.93 17.52
CA THR A 27 17.52 10.02 16.21
C THR A 27 16.98 11.23 15.42
N ALA A 28 17.65 11.59 14.32
CA ALA A 28 17.18 12.65 13.42
C ALA A 28 15.77 12.38 12.85
N ASP A 29 15.42 11.10 12.72
CA ASP A 29 14.11 10.64 12.23
C ASP A 29 13.03 10.56 13.34
N GLY A 30 13.38 10.95 14.58
CA GLY A 30 12.44 11.01 15.71
C GLY A 30 12.23 9.69 16.45
N GLU A 31 13.05 8.67 16.21
CA GLU A 31 13.00 7.40 16.95
C GLU A 31 13.83 7.44 18.23
N LEU A 32 13.39 6.73 19.29
CA LEU A 32 14.13 6.64 20.54
C LEU A 32 15.39 5.78 20.37
N ASN A 33 16.57 6.38 20.59
CA ASN A 33 17.83 5.69 20.74
C ASN A 33 17.94 5.11 22.17
N VAL A 34 17.46 3.87 22.33
CA VAL A 34 17.46 3.15 23.62
C VAL A 34 18.86 3.02 24.23
N ALA A 35 19.89 2.83 23.41
CA ALA A 35 21.27 2.69 23.90
C ALA A 35 21.79 4.00 24.50
N ALA A 36 21.55 5.13 23.83
CA ALA A 36 21.93 6.45 24.32
C ALA A 36 21.15 6.83 25.60
N PHE A 37 19.84 6.54 25.63
CA PHE A 37 19.03 6.76 26.82
C PHE A 37 19.50 5.93 28.01
N ARG A 38 19.73 4.63 27.81
CA ARG A 38 20.23 3.72 28.86
C ARG A 38 21.59 4.14 29.40
N ALA A 39 22.52 4.54 28.53
CA ALA A 39 23.83 5.04 28.94
C ALA A 39 23.70 6.31 29.81
N GLY A 40 22.85 7.26 29.38
CA GLY A 40 22.58 8.48 30.16
C GLY A 40 21.96 8.19 31.52
N LEU A 41 20.98 7.28 31.60
CA LEU A 41 20.39 6.86 32.87
C LEU A 41 21.45 6.29 33.83
N ARG A 42 22.32 5.41 33.35
CA ARG A 42 23.39 4.82 34.18
C ARG A 42 24.33 5.88 34.74
N GLU A 43 24.74 6.81 33.89
CA GLU A 43 25.60 7.92 34.30
C GLU A 43 24.93 8.79 35.37
N ASP A 44 23.67 9.18 35.16
CA ASP A 44 22.93 10.04 36.10
C ASP A 44 22.60 9.35 37.42
N ILE A 45 22.34 8.03 37.40
CA ILE A 45 22.10 7.20 38.60
C ILE A 45 23.41 7.05 39.39
N ALA A 46 24.52 6.74 38.71
CA ALA A 46 25.82 6.58 39.34
C ALA A 46 26.35 7.89 39.96
N ALA A 47 25.91 9.04 39.44
CA ALA A 47 26.25 10.35 40.00
C ALA A 47 25.55 10.67 41.35
N ARG A 48 24.69 9.79 41.88
CA ARG A 48 23.94 10.01 43.13
C ARG A 48 24.60 9.35 44.32
N HIS A 49 24.38 9.93 45.50
CA HIS A 49 25.06 9.49 46.71
C HIS A 49 24.54 8.16 47.26
N ASN A 50 23.26 7.84 47.00
CA ASN A 50 22.64 6.58 47.44
C ASN A 50 21.43 6.20 46.57
N ALA A 51 20.95 4.97 46.75
CA ALA A 51 19.85 4.39 45.99
C ALA A 51 18.52 5.15 46.18
N ASP A 52 18.24 5.70 47.37
CA ASP A 52 17.01 6.45 47.64
C ASP A 52 16.99 7.81 46.92
N GLU A 53 18.15 8.47 46.82
CA GLU A 53 18.32 9.69 46.04
C GLU A 53 18.20 9.41 44.54
N ALA A 54 18.84 8.34 44.06
CA ALA A 54 18.72 7.89 42.68
C ALA A 54 17.28 7.56 42.29
N ALA A 55 16.53 6.86 43.14
CA ALA A 55 15.13 6.52 42.89
C ALA A 55 14.22 7.76 42.88
N ARG A 56 14.42 8.72 43.80
CA ARG A 56 13.66 9.98 43.81
C ARG A 56 13.96 10.83 42.58
N TRP A 57 15.23 10.91 42.19
CA TRP A 57 15.63 11.60 40.97
C TRP A 57 15.01 10.94 39.74
N LEU A 58 15.13 9.61 39.61
CA LEU A 58 14.60 8.86 38.47
C LEU A 58 13.09 8.98 38.37
N SER A 59 12.37 8.92 39.49
CA SER A 59 10.93 9.15 39.57
C SER A 59 10.52 10.52 39.01
N THR A 60 11.23 11.58 39.44
CA THR A 60 10.97 12.95 38.97
C THR A 60 11.32 13.10 37.49
N HIS A 61 12.45 12.54 37.07
CA HIS A 61 12.93 12.63 35.71
C HIS A 61 12.03 11.87 34.72
N LEU A 62 11.55 10.68 35.10
CA LEU A 62 10.60 9.92 34.31
C LEU A 62 9.27 10.66 34.19
N GLU A 63 8.76 11.27 35.26
CA GLU A 63 7.54 12.06 35.19
C GLU A 63 7.66 13.21 34.18
N GLU A 64 8.78 13.94 34.17
CA GLU A 64 9.05 15.02 33.21
C GLU A 64 9.18 14.52 31.77
N LEU A 65 9.91 13.42 31.56
CA LEU A 65 10.11 12.82 30.23
C LEU A 65 8.81 12.29 29.65
N LEU A 66 8.04 11.55 30.45
CA LEU A 66 6.77 10.96 30.03
C LEU A 66 5.72 12.04 29.76
N ALA A 67 5.67 13.09 30.58
CA ALA A 67 4.83 14.26 30.32
C ALA A 67 5.13 14.89 28.96
N TYR A 68 6.41 15.12 28.69
CA TYR A 68 6.86 15.70 27.42
C TYR A 68 6.48 14.84 26.21
N LEU A 69 6.69 13.52 26.29
CA LEU A 69 6.39 12.61 25.18
C LEU A 69 4.89 12.46 24.95
N GLU A 70 4.08 12.47 26.01
CA GLU A 70 2.63 12.44 25.92
C GLU A 70 2.07 13.70 25.23
N GLU A 71 2.55 14.89 25.60
CA GLU A 71 2.17 16.15 24.93
C GLU A 71 2.50 16.17 23.43
N ARG A 72 3.49 15.38 23.00
CA ARG A 72 3.94 15.27 21.60
C ARG A 72 3.30 14.10 20.85
N GLY A 73 2.44 13.31 21.49
CA GLY A 73 1.82 12.13 20.88
C GLY A 73 2.79 10.97 20.64
N LEU A 74 3.96 10.96 21.29
CA LEU A 74 5.01 9.96 21.11
C LEU A 74 4.82 8.77 22.06
N ALA A 75 3.64 8.14 22.02
CA ALA A 75 3.24 7.07 22.95
C ALA A 75 4.20 5.86 22.94
N ARG A 76 4.67 5.45 21.76
CA ARG A 76 5.62 4.33 21.62
C ARG A 76 6.97 4.63 22.27
N ALA A 77 7.49 5.84 22.09
CA ALA A 77 8.73 6.26 22.73
C ALA A 77 8.58 6.34 24.24
N ALA A 78 7.44 6.82 24.74
CA ALA A 78 7.14 6.87 26.17
C ALA A 78 7.15 5.47 26.81
N LEU A 79 6.56 4.47 26.14
CA LEU A 79 6.59 3.08 26.60
C LEU A 79 8.00 2.49 26.62
N MET A 80 8.77 2.67 25.55
CA MET A 80 10.13 2.14 25.46
C MET A 80 11.07 2.80 26.49
N LEU A 81 10.90 4.09 26.74
CA LEU A 81 11.64 4.85 27.74
C LEU A 81 11.30 4.35 29.14
N PHE A 82 10.01 4.22 29.45
CA PHE A 82 9.55 3.68 30.73
C PHE A 82 10.09 2.28 30.98
N ASP A 83 9.94 1.36 30.03
CA ASP A 83 10.43 -0.02 30.11
C ASP A 83 11.95 -0.06 30.36
N THR A 84 12.72 0.71 29.58
CA THR A 84 14.17 0.82 29.74
C THR A 84 14.56 1.34 31.13
N ALA A 85 13.83 2.33 31.65
CA ALA A 85 14.11 2.89 32.96
C ALA A 85 13.76 1.93 34.10
N MET A 86 12.69 1.15 33.96
CA MET A 86 12.31 0.10 34.91
C MET A 86 13.36 -1.02 34.94
N GLU A 87 13.83 -1.47 33.78
CA GLU A 87 14.92 -2.45 33.68
C GLU A 87 16.20 -1.96 34.35
N GLU A 88 16.62 -0.71 34.08
CA GLU A 88 17.83 -0.15 34.69
C GLU A 88 17.68 0.09 36.20
N SER A 89 16.51 0.55 36.63
CA SER A 89 16.19 0.69 38.06
C SER A 89 16.30 -0.65 38.78
N SER A 90 15.78 -1.72 38.17
CA SER A 90 15.86 -3.07 38.73
C SER A 90 17.29 -3.60 38.72
N ALA A 91 18.03 -3.43 37.63
CA ALA A 91 19.42 -3.89 37.49
C ALA A 91 20.36 -3.21 38.50
N GLN A 92 20.08 -1.95 38.86
CA GLN A 92 20.85 -1.19 39.83
C GLN A 92 20.32 -1.29 41.27
N GLY A 93 19.30 -2.12 41.51
CA GLY A 93 18.77 -2.38 42.85
C GLY A 93 18.13 -1.15 43.51
N LEU A 94 17.56 -0.24 42.72
CA LEU A 94 16.90 0.95 43.26
C LEU A 94 15.57 0.58 43.95
N PRO A 95 15.18 1.33 45.02
CA PRO A 95 13.88 1.17 45.67
C PRO A 95 12.72 1.59 44.75
N SER A 96 11.48 1.44 45.23
CA SER A 96 10.29 1.68 44.42
C SER A 96 10.23 3.09 43.84
N LEU A 97 10.01 3.17 42.53
CA LEU A 97 9.79 4.43 41.82
C LEU A 97 8.36 4.91 42.01
N SER A 98 8.18 6.23 42.07
CA SER A 98 6.87 6.87 42.20
C SER A 98 6.52 7.60 40.90
N LEU A 99 5.35 7.28 40.35
CA LEU A 99 4.79 7.95 39.17
C LEU A 99 3.37 8.43 39.46
N ALA A 100 2.97 9.53 38.84
CA ALA A 100 1.61 10.02 39.00
C ALA A 100 0.59 8.98 38.48
N PRO A 101 -0.53 8.73 39.18
CA PRO A 101 -1.54 7.76 38.74
C PRO A 101 -2.09 8.04 37.33
N ALA A 102 -2.11 9.30 36.90
CA ALA A 102 -2.52 9.68 35.55
C ALA A 102 -1.54 9.15 34.47
N ARG A 103 -0.22 9.21 34.74
CA ARG A 103 0.80 8.67 33.81
C ARG A 103 0.70 7.16 33.70
N LEU A 104 0.52 6.48 34.84
CA LEU A 104 0.37 5.03 34.83
C LEU A 104 -0.84 4.61 33.98
N ARG A 105 -1.98 5.31 34.11
CA ARG A 105 -3.16 5.06 33.26
C ARG A 105 -2.89 5.32 31.78
N SER A 106 -2.19 6.40 31.43
CA SER A 106 -1.84 6.74 30.05
C SER A 106 -0.89 5.71 29.42
N LEU A 107 0.13 5.27 30.17
CA LEU A 107 1.03 4.19 29.78
C LEU A 107 0.26 2.88 29.60
N MET A 108 -0.60 2.48 30.54
CA MET A 108 -1.39 1.25 30.42
C MET A 108 -2.34 1.28 29.21
N ALA A 109 -2.99 2.41 28.93
CA ALA A 109 -3.83 2.60 27.74
C ALA A 109 -3.02 2.62 26.43
N SER A 110 -1.73 2.92 26.49
CA SER A 110 -0.81 2.84 25.36
C SER A 110 -0.23 1.43 25.20
N MET A 111 -0.04 0.67 26.29
CA MET A 111 0.40 -0.73 26.25
C MET A 111 -0.64 -1.65 25.61
N THR A 112 -1.93 -1.44 25.88
CA THR A 112 -3.02 -2.21 25.25
C THR A 112 -3.12 -1.95 23.75
N ARG A 113 -2.84 -0.72 23.29
CA ARG A 113 -2.72 -0.38 21.86
C ARG A 113 -1.41 -0.89 21.23
N GLY A 114 -0.29 -0.74 21.94
CA GLY A 114 1.03 -1.18 21.49
C GLY A 114 1.21 -2.71 21.45
N ALA A 115 0.43 -3.48 22.22
CA ALA A 115 0.37 -4.93 22.13
C ALA A 115 -0.28 -5.38 20.80
N ALA A 116 -1.36 -4.71 20.39
CA ALA A 116 -2.00 -4.95 19.09
C ALA A 116 -1.09 -4.54 17.92
N GLU A 117 -0.36 -3.42 18.03
CA GLU A 117 0.62 -2.98 17.04
C GLU A 117 1.87 -3.89 17.00
N LYS A 118 2.35 -4.41 18.14
CA LYS A 118 3.44 -5.39 18.21
C LYS A 118 3.04 -6.75 17.65
N GLU A 119 1.79 -7.17 17.83
CA GLU A 119 1.22 -8.35 17.15
C GLU A 119 1.13 -8.13 15.65
N GLU A 120 0.72 -6.95 15.17
CA GLU A 120 0.74 -6.61 13.73
C GLU A 120 2.15 -6.54 13.15
N GLU A 121 3.13 -5.99 13.86
CA GLU A 121 4.53 -5.89 13.43
C GLU A 121 5.24 -7.26 13.46
N GLN A 122 5.01 -8.09 14.50
CA GLN A 122 5.52 -9.46 14.54
C GLN A 122 4.80 -10.37 13.55
N ALA A 123 3.50 -10.15 13.30
CA ALA A 123 2.78 -10.80 12.22
C ALA A 123 3.37 -10.39 10.87
N ARG A 124 3.64 -9.10 10.60
CA ARG A 124 4.32 -8.64 9.37
C ARG A 124 5.72 -9.24 9.18
N ARG A 125 6.51 -9.41 10.26
CA ARG A 125 7.85 -10.02 10.21
C ARG A 125 7.83 -11.54 10.04
N ARG A 126 6.79 -12.22 10.56
CA ARG A 126 6.57 -13.66 10.41
C ARG A 126 5.74 -14.02 9.18
N ASN A 127 5.09 -13.05 8.54
CA ASN A 127 4.20 -13.32 7.41
C ASN A 127 5.04 -13.72 6.18
N PRO A 128 4.88 -14.95 5.66
CA PRO A 128 5.43 -15.35 4.37
C PRO A 128 5.10 -14.34 3.25
N ASP A 129 3.98 -13.62 3.37
CA ASP A 129 3.54 -12.65 2.38
C ASP A 129 4.41 -11.40 2.31
N ALA A 130 5.05 -10.95 3.41
CA ALA A 130 5.87 -9.73 3.37
C ALA A 130 7.19 -9.91 2.61
N LYS A 131 7.81 -11.11 2.73
CA LYS A 131 8.99 -11.45 1.93
C LYS A 131 8.62 -11.66 0.47
N ARG A 132 7.50 -12.34 0.23
CA ARG A 132 6.97 -12.55 -1.11
C ARG A 132 6.64 -11.23 -1.80
N GLN A 133 6.01 -10.32 -1.09
CA GLN A 133 5.68 -8.97 -1.56
C GLN A 133 6.94 -8.19 -1.95
N ARG A 134 7.99 -8.18 -1.11
CA ARG A 134 9.27 -7.54 -1.47
C ARG A 134 9.92 -8.12 -2.72
N ILE A 135 9.85 -9.44 -2.90
CA ILE A 135 10.36 -10.10 -4.13
C ILE A 135 9.55 -9.59 -5.33
N CYS A 136 8.23 -9.58 -5.23
CA CYS A 136 7.33 -9.09 -6.28
C CYS A 136 7.59 -7.62 -6.64
N GLU A 137 7.69 -6.73 -5.64
CA GLU A 137 7.96 -5.30 -5.84
C GLU A 137 9.31 -5.09 -6.54
N THR A 138 10.36 -5.75 -6.04
CA THR A 138 11.71 -5.67 -6.62
C THR A 138 11.73 -6.18 -8.06
N ALA A 139 11.06 -7.30 -8.32
CA ALA A 139 10.99 -7.89 -9.64
C ALA A 139 10.26 -6.98 -10.64
N LEU A 140 9.14 -6.39 -10.21
CA LEU A 140 8.40 -5.43 -11.02
C LEU A 140 9.26 -4.22 -11.37
N GLU A 141 9.98 -3.63 -10.41
CA GLU A 141 10.92 -2.52 -10.68
C GLU A 141 12.00 -2.89 -11.68
N GLU A 142 12.66 -4.04 -11.49
CA GLU A 142 13.76 -4.51 -12.35
C GLU A 142 13.26 -4.82 -13.77
N PHE A 143 12.17 -5.57 -13.91
CA PHE A 143 11.59 -5.90 -15.22
C PHE A 143 11.15 -4.63 -15.97
N THR A 144 10.68 -3.62 -15.24
CA THR A 144 10.29 -2.33 -15.83
C THR A 144 11.51 -1.53 -16.33
N ALA A 145 12.58 -1.51 -15.55
CA ALA A 145 13.74 -0.68 -15.81
C ALA A 145 14.66 -1.25 -16.90
N ARG A 146 14.88 -2.57 -16.89
CA ARG A 146 15.87 -3.26 -17.73
C ARG A 146 15.27 -4.27 -18.69
N GLY A 147 13.97 -4.55 -18.58
CA GLY A 147 13.30 -5.56 -19.37
C GLY A 147 13.43 -6.97 -18.76
N PHE A 148 12.45 -7.81 -19.06
CA PHE A 148 12.31 -9.11 -18.44
C PHE A 148 13.47 -10.07 -18.75
N HIS A 149 13.95 -10.10 -19.99
CA HIS A 149 15.03 -11.02 -20.37
C HIS A 149 16.38 -10.68 -19.74
N GLU A 150 16.67 -9.39 -19.49
CA GLU A 150 17.96 -8.95 -18.94
C GLU A 150 18.12 -9.20 -17.44
N VAL A 151 17.01 -9.32 -16.72
CA VAL A 151 16.99 -9.50 -15.26
C VAL A 151 17.02 -10.98 -14.89
N THR A 152 17.82 -11.32 -13.89
CA THR A 152 17.94 -12.67 -13.34
C THR A 152 17.28 -12.78 -11.95
N MET A 153 16.87 -14.00 -11.59
CA MET A 153 16.33 -14.28 -10.24
C MET A 153 17.34 -13.99 -9.12
N ASP A 154 18.64 -14.10 -9.42
CA ASP A 154 19.71 -13.82 -8.46
C ASP A 154 19.87 -12.32 -8.18
N GLU A 155 19.73 -11.48 -9.22
CA GLU A 155 19.71 -10.02 -9.05
C GLU A 155 18.47 -9.57 -8.25
N ILE A 156 17.30 -10.16 -8.51
CA ILE A 156 16.08 -9.89 -7.75
C ILE A 156 16.28 -10.28 -6.27
N ALA A 157 16.93 -11.41 -5.99
CA ALA A 157 17.25 -11.81 -4.62
C ALA A 157 18.18 -10.80 -3.93
N ALA A 158 19.25 -10.40 -4.61
CA ALA A 158 20.22 -9.43 -4.09
C ALA A 158 19.56 -8.08 -3.78
N ARG A 159 18.76 -7.54 -4.71
CA ARG A 159 18.12 -6.22 -4.57
C ARG A 159 16.95 -6.22 -3.59
N SER A 160 16.22 -7.33 -3.47
CA SER A 160 15.11 -7.45 -2.50
C SER A 160 15.57 -7.64 -1.06
N GLY A 161 16.87 -7.87 -0.83
CA GLY A 161 17.43 -8.22 0.48
C GLY A 161 16.95 -9.58 0.99
N VAL A 162 16.44 -10.44 0.10
CA VAL A 162 15.95 -11.78 0.44
C VAL A 162 16.96 -12.82 -0.01
N ALA A 163 17.30 -13.75 0.89
CA ALA A 163 18.26 -14.82 0.57
C ALA A 163 17.84 -15.62 -0.67
N LYS A 164 18.78 -15.92 -1.56
CA LYS A 164 18.56 -16.63 -2.84
C LYS A 164 17.68 -17.88 -2.67
N GLY A 165 18.02 -18.78 -1.74
CA GLY A 165 17.23 -19.98 -1.48
C GLY A 165 15.79 -19.71 -1.01
N THR A 166 15.52 -18.55 -0.41
CA THR A 166 14.15 -18.13 -0.05
C THR A 166 13.38 -17.65 -1.28
N VAL A 167 14.01 -16.93 -2.21
CA VAL A 167 13.37 -16.51 -3.47
C VAL A 167 12.97 -17.73 -4.31
N TYR A 168 13.90 -18.66 -4.54
CA TYR A 168 13.61 -19.89 -5.30
C TYR A 168 12.62 -20.82 -4.61
N ARG A 169 12.40 -20.67 -3.29
CA ARG A 169 11.34 -21.37 -2.57
C ARG A 169 9.95 -20.77 -2.83
N TYR A 170 9.86 -19.46 -3.08
CA TYR A 170 8.60 -18.80 -3.42
C TYR A 170 8.26 -18.90 -4.91
N PHE A 171 9.28 -18.85 -5.77
CA PHE A 171 9.13 -18.86 -7.22
C PHE A 171 10.27 -19.70 -7.81
N ALA A 172 9.94 -20.85 -8.39
CA ALA A 172 10.91 -21.77 -8.96
C ALA A 172 11.58 -21.20 -10.22
N SER A 173 10.92 -20.24 -10.90
CA SER A 173 11.43 -19.60 -12.10
C SER A 173 11.04 -18.13 -12.22
N LYS A 174 11.72 -17.42 -13.12
CA LYS A 174 11.39 -16.03 -13.49
C LYS A 174 9.99 -15.93 -14.12
N ASP A 175 9.59 -16.94 -14.88
CA ASP A 175 8.27 -17.03 -15.51
C ASP A 175 7.17 -17.22 -14.46
N GLU A 176 7.39 -18.05 -13.44
CA GLU A 176 6.42 -18.24 -12.34
C GLU A 176 6.24 -16.95 -11.51
N LEU A 177 7.33 -16.20 -11.30
CA LEU A 177 7.28 -14.89 -10.65
C LEU A 177 6.48 -13.89 -11.48
N LEU A 178 6.70 -13.84 -12.80
CA LEU A 178 5.92 -12.99 -13.70
C LEU A 178 4.45 -13.40 -13.72
N GLU A 179 4.15 -14.69 -13.84
CA GLU A 179 2.80 -15.21 -13.78
C GLU A 179 2.13 -14.75 -12.49
N HIS A 180 2.79 -14.92 -11.33
CA HIS A 180 2.24 -14.51 -10.05
C HIS A 180 1.97 -12.99 -9.95
N LEU A 181 2.87 -12.16 -10.47
CA LEU A 181 2.66 -10.70 -10.56
C LEU A 181 1.40 -10.39 -11.38
N LEU A 182 1.27 -10.99 -12.57
CA LEU A 182 0.12 -10.80 -13.45
C LEU A 182 -1.19 -11.27 -12.80
N LYS A 183 -1.18 -12.43 -12.11
CA LYS A 183 -2.37 -12.94 -11.40
C LYS A 183 -2.82 -12.01 -10.29
N THR A 184 -1.87 -11.51 -9.49
CA THR A 184 -2.18 -10.69 -8.31
C THR A 184 -2.72 -9.33 -8.72
N THR A 185 -2.05 -8.68 -9.67
CA THR A 185 -2.50 -7.39 -10.21
C THR A 185 -3.82 -7.55 -10.97
N GLY A 186 -3.99 -8.65 -11.70
CA GLY A 186 -5.23 -8.94 -12.41
C GLY A 186 -6.42 -9.20 -11.49
N ARG A 187 -6.21 -9.85 -10.35
CA ARG A 187 -7.25 -10.02 -9.33
C ARG A 187 -7.70 -8.69 -8.74
N ALA A 188 -6.75 -7.81 -8.41
CA ALA A 188 -7.07 -6.48 -7.87
C ALA A 188 -7.91 -5.66 -8.88
N LEU A 189 -7.61 -5.77 -10.16
CA LEU A 189 -8.41 -5.17 -11.21
C LEU A 189 -9.80 -5.83 -11.33
N ALA A 190 -9.87 -7.15 -11.22
CA ALA A 190 -11.13 -7.89 -11.28
C ALA A 190 -12.08 -7.47 -10.14
N GLU A 191 -11.54 -7.25 -8.94
CA GLU A 191 -12.28 -6.71 -7.79
C GLU A 191 -12.83 -5.30 -8.07
N ARG A 192 -12.00 -4.38 -8.59
CA ARG A 192 -12.45 -3.02 -8.95
C ARG A 192 -13.60 -3.02 -9.95
N PHE A 193 -13.54 -3.85 -10.97
CA PHE A 193 -14.64 -3.97 -11.92
C PHE A 193 -15.88 -4.59 -11.29
N ARG A 194 -15.72 -5.57 -10.38
CA ARG A 194 -16.87 -6.14 -9.66
C ARG A 194 -17.61 -5.03 -8.93
N ASP A 195 -16.87 -4.16 -8.22
CA ASP A 195 -17.41 -3.00 -7.52
C ASP A 195 -18.08 -2.00 -8.47
N ALA A 196 -17.48 -1.74 -9.64
CA ALA A 196 -18.04 -0.84 -10.65
C ALA A 196 -19.43 -1.29 -11.15
N PHE A 197 -19.65 -2.61 -11.24
CA PHE A 197 -20.92 -3.23 -11.63
C PHE A 197 -21.88 -3.49 -10.45
N GLU A 198 -21.39 -3.66 -9.22
CA GLU A 198 -22.23 -3.85 -8.00
C GLU A 198 -22.69 -2.54 -7.37
N GLY A 199 -21.94 -1.45 -7.55
CA GLY A 199 -22.17 -0.15 -6.91
C GLY A 199 -23.45 0.60 -7.31
N GLY A 200 -24.36 -0.05 -8.05
CA GLY A 200 -25.63 0.52 -8.50
C GLY A 200 -25.47 1.61 -9.58
N GLY A 201 -26.61 2.20 -9.96
CA GLY A 201 -26.69 3.23 -11.01
C GLY A 201 -26.99 2.68 -12.41
N SER A 202 -27.11 3.58 -13.38
CA SER A 202 -27.49 3.22 -14.76
C SER A 202 -26.41 2.41 -15.47
N LEU A 203 -26.83 1.54 -16.41
CA LEU A 203 -25.93 0.73 -17.23
C LEU A 203 -24.83 1.56 -17.93
N PRO A 204 -25.13 2.72 -18.56
CA PRO A 204 -24.09 3.59 -19.10
C PRO A 204 -23.09 4.08 -18.04
N GLY A 205 -23.55 4.36 -16.82
CA GLY A 205 -22.68 4.75 -15.71
C GLY A 205 -21.74 3.63 -15.27
N GLN A 206 -22.22 2.39 -15.24
CA GLN A 206 -21.41 1.21 -14.91
C GLN A 206 -20.33 0.95 -15.98
N ILE A 207 -20.71 0.98 -17.26
CA ILE A 207 -19.76 0.84 -18.39
C ILE A 207 -18.74 1.97 -18.39
N ARG A 208 -19.17 3.21 -18.08
CA ARG A 208 -18.27 4.36 -17.94
C ARG A 208 -17.19 4.11 -16.88
N ARG A 209 -17.60 3.73 -15.66
CA ARG A 209 -16.67 3.43 -14.57
C ARG A 209 -15.72 2.30 -14.93
N PHE A 210 -16.23 1.23 -15.54
CA PHE A 210 -15.40 0.12 -16.01
C PHE A 210 -14.28 0.58 -16.96
N ILE A 211 -14.61 1.41 -17.96
CA ILE A 211 -13.63 1.93 -18.92
C ILE A 211 -12.63 2.86 -18.21
N GLU A 212 -13.09 3.75 -17.34
CA GLU A 212 -12.23 4.67 -16.58
C GLU A 212 -11.27 3.93 -15.65
N ASP A 213 -11.75 2.92 -14.92
CA ASP A 213 -10.94 2.09 -14.03
C ASP A 213 -9.93 1.25 -14.81
N TRP A 214 -10.31 0.72 -15.97
CA TRP A 214 -9.42 -0.06 -16.83
C TRP A 214 -8.30 0.83 -17.40
N VAL A 215 -8.64 2.01 -17.91
CA VAL A 215 -7.68 2.97 -18.45
C VAL A 215 -6.73 3.46 -17.34
N GLY A 216 -7.28 3.82 -16.17
CA GLY A 216 -6.47 4.23 -15.01
C GLY A 216 -5.54 3.11 -14.54
N PHE A 217 -6.03 1.87 -14.51
CA PHE A 217 -5.20 0.71 -14.18
C PHE A 217 -4.03 0.53 -15.14
N ILE A 218 -4.25 0.65 -16.46
CA ILE A 218 -3.17 0.55 -17.44
C ILE A 218 -2.14 1.65 -17.20
N GLU A 219 -2.57 2.88 -16.92
CA GLU A 219 -1.65 3.99 -16.65
C GLU A 219 -0.80 3.72 -15.40
N ASP A 220 -1.46 3.34 -14.29
CA ASP A 220 -0.83 3.06 -13.01
C ASP A 220 0.11 1.83 -13.07
N ASN A 221 -0.19 0.85 -13.94
CA ASN A 221 0.51 -0.43 -14.05
C ASN A 221 1.16 -0.64 -15.43
N HIS A 222 1.49 0.46 -16.12
CA HIS A 222 1.88 0.44 -17.53
C HIS A 222 3.09 -0.45 -17.83
N ALA A 223 4.01 -0.59 -16.88
CA ALA A 223 5.17 -1.45 -17.05
C ALA A 223 4.83 -2.94 -17.02
N LEU A 224 3.98 -3.35 -16.06
CA LEU A 224 3.46 -4.71 -16.02
C LEU A 224 2.59 -5.00 -17.25
N TYR A 225 1.78 -4.03 -17.68
CA TYR A 225 0.94 -4.18 -18.87
C TYR A 225 1.76 -4.30 -20.16
N ARG A 226 2.84 -3.52 -20.28
CA ARG A 226 3.79 -3.62 -21.40
C ARG A 226 4.48 -4.98 -21.40
N LEU A 227 4.90 -5.45 -20.24
CA LEU A 227 5.52 -6.76 -20.08
C LEU A 227 4.57 -7.89 -20.46
N ALA A 228 3.31 -7.82 -20.02
CA ALA A 228 2.28 -8.79 -20.38
C ALA A 228 2.00 -8.80 -21.89
N GLN A 229 2.16 -7.67 -22.58
CA GLN A 229 2.02 -7.57 -24.03
C GLN A 229 3.24 -8.08 -24.80
N SER A 230 4.47 -7.92 -24.29
CA SER A 230 5.69 -8.36 -24.99
C SER A 230 5.91 -9.87 -24.88
N GLU A 231 5.68 -10.43 -23.69
CA GLU A 231 5.98 -11.85 -23.40
C GLU A 231 4.77 -12.77 -23.62
N GLY A 232 3.57 -12.18 -23.77
CA GLY A 232 2.30 -12.89 -23.65
C GLY A 232 2.10 -13.50 -22.25
N VAL A 233 0.87 -13.92 -21.93
CA VAL A 233 0.60 -14.59 -20.66
C VAL A 233 0.42 -16.08 -20.92
N ASN A 234 1.16 -16.94 -20.21
CA ASN A 234 0.87 -18.36 -20.22
C ASN A 234 -0.50 -18.57 -19.54
N GLY A 235 -1.53 -18.85 -20.34
CA GLY A 235 -2.83 -19.22 -19.83
C GLY A 235 -2.78 -20.55 -19.08
N PRO A 236 -3.86 -20.94 -18.36
CA PRO A 236 -3.93 -22.19 -17.59
C PRO A 236 -3.65 -23.47 -18.39
N THR A 237 -3.67 -23.38 -19.73
CA THR A 237 -3.41 -24.48 -20.68
C THR A 237 -2.02 -24.41 -21.33
N GLY A 238 -1.16 -23.48 -20.91
CA GLY A 238 0.16 -23.27 -21.52
C GLY A 238 0.14 -22.58 -22.89
N ARG A 239 -1.03 -22.07 -23.33
CA ARG A 239 -1.11 -21.20 -24.52
C ARG A 239 -0.80 -19.76 -24.13
N GLN A 240 -0.02 -19.06 -24.95
CA GLN A 240 0.07 -17.61 -24.91
C GLN A 240 -1.31 -17.03 -25.19
N THR A 241 -1.91 -16.42 -24.17
CA THR A 241 -3.18 -15.71 -24.25
C THR A 241 -2.95 -14.25 -23.87
N MET A 242 -3.75 -13.37 -24.45
CA MET A 242 -3.63 -11.94 -24.18
C MET A 242 -3.98 -11.67 -22.72
N PHE A 243 -3.31 -10.70 -22.08
CA PHE A 243 -3.52 -10.35 -20.67
C PHE A 243 -4.99 -10.13 -20.30
N TYR A 244 -5.80 -9.59 -21.20
CA TYR A 244 -7.23 -9.41 -20.96
C TYR A 244 -8.04 -10.71 -20.95
N GLU A 245 -7.61 -11.78 -21.63
CA GLU A 245 -8.27 -13.10 -21.55
C GLU A 245 -8.07 -13.72 -20.16
N TYR A 246 -6.88 -13.51 -19.58
CA TYR A 246 -6.62 -13.85 -18.18
C TYR A 246 -7.53 -13.04 -17.24
N LEU A 247 -7.62 -11.72 -17.44
CA LEU A 247 -8.50 -10.84 -16.65
C LEU A 247 -9.99 -11.20 -16.77
N LEU A 248 -10.45 -11.60 -17.97
CA LEU A 248 -11.81 -12.04 -18.19
C LEU A 248 -12.09 -13.43 -17.60
N SER A 249 -11.07 -14.28 -17.44
CA SER A 249 -11.23 -15.62 -16.84
C SER A 249 -11.52 -15.57 -15.33
N ASP A 250 -10.97 -14.58 -14.62
CA ASP A 250 -11.23 -14.30 -13.20
C ASP A 250 -12.51 -13.45 -12.98
N PHE A 251 -13.31 -13.27 -14.03
CA PHE A 251 -14.59 -12.57 -14.01
C PHE A 251 -15.77 -13.55 -14.10
N PRO A 252 -15.97 -14.44 -13.10
CA PRO A 252 -17.16 -15.26 -13.06
C PRO A 252 -18.35 -14.30 -13.00
N LEU A 253 -19.36 -14.55 -13.84
CA LEU A 253 -20.58 -13.73 -13.93
C LEU A 253 -20.53 -12.51 -14.86
N ILE A 254 -19.47 -12.27 -15.64
CA ILE A 254 -19.53 -11.23 -16.69
C ILE A 254 -20.70 -11.52 -17.65
N LYS A 255 -20.84 -12.77 -18.11
CA LYS A 255 -21.95 -13.19 -18.99
C LYS A 255 -23.31 -13.05 -18.31
N GLU A 256 -23.42 -13.43 -17.05
CA GLU A 256 -24.66 -13.44 -16.26
C GLU A 256 -25.12 -12.03 -15.89
N ARG A 257 -24.20 -11.14 -15.50
CA ARG A 257 -24.50 -9.72 -15.28
C ARG A 257 -24.86 -9.03 -16.57
N MET A 258 -24.16 -9.34 -17.66
CA MET A 258 -24.44 -8.75 -18.98
C MET A 258 -25.74 -9.28 -19.58
N ALA A 259 -26.14 -10.52 -19.29
CA ALA A 259 -27.46 -11.05 -19.62
C ALA A 259 -28.58 -10.39 -18.83
N ALA A 260 -28.38 -10.17 -17.52
CA ALA A 260 -29.33 -9.42 -16.67
C ALA A 260 -29.48 -7.95 -17.12
N MET A 261 -28.42 -7.36 -17.70
CA MET A 261 -28.45 -6.01 -18.29
C MET A 261 -29.24 -5.92 -19.61
N ASN A 262 -29.48 -7.03 -20.31
CA ASN A 262 -30.18 -7.05 -21.60
C ASN A 262 -31.72 -6.98 -21.45
N THR A 263 -32.23 -6.97 -20.22
CA THR A 263 -33.67 -7.04 -19.93
C THR A 263 -34.45 -5.76 -20.28
N ASP A 264 -33.75 -4.62 -20.46
CA ASP A 264 -34.37 -3.30 -20.72
C ASP A 264 -34.30 -2.83 -22.18
N GLY A 265 -33.77 -3.64 -23.11
CA GLY A 265 -33.72 -3.31 -24.54
C GLY A 265 -32.79 -2.14 -24.93
N VAL A 266 -31.90 -1.72 -24.02
CA VAL A 266 -31.00 -0.57 -24.19
C VAL A 266 -29.82 -0.88 -25.13
N LEU A 267 -29.50 -2.15 -25.34
CA LEU A 267 -28.34 -2.58 -26.13
C LEU A 267 -28.69 -2.82 -27.60
N LYS A 268 -27.81 -2.36 -28.50
CA LYS A 268 -27.93 -2.58 -29.96
C LYS A 268 -27.79 -4.06 -30.35
N THR A 269 -27.21 -4.91 -29.51
CA THR A 269 -26.96 -6.32 -29.80
C THR A 269 -27.02 -7.21 -28.54
N PRO A 270 -27.55 -8.44 -28.66
CA PRO A 270 -27.43 -9.47 -27.63
C PRO A 270 -26.03 -10.12 -27.58
N ASN A 271 -25.18 -9.95 -28.61
CA ASN A 271 -23.84 -10.56 -28.66
C ASN A 271 -22.81 -9.71 -27.90
N PHE A 272 -23.01 -9.62 -26.59
CA PHE A 272 -22.20 -8.82 -25.70
C PHE A 272 -20.72 -9.26 -25.69
N HIS A 273 -20.46 -10.56 -25.86
CA HIS A 273 -19.09 -11.08 -25.89
C HIS A 273 -18.26 -10.41 -26.98
N THR A 274 -18.80 -10.28 -28.19
CA THR A 274 -18.10 -9.62 -29.30
C THR A 274 -17.86 -8.14 -29.01
N VAL A 275 -18.85 -7.45 -28.42
CA VAL A 275 -18.72 -6.03 -28.04
C VAL A 275 -17.66 -5.84 -26.97
N ALA A 276 -17.64 -6.67 -25.93
CA ALA A 276 -16.66 -6.61 -24.85
C ALA A 276 -15.23 -6.78 -25.39
N TYR A 277 -15.00 -7.79 -26.23
CA TYR A 277 -13.69 -7.96 -26.88
C TYR A 277 -13.34 -6.79 -27.80
N GLY A 278 -14.32 -6.21 -28.50
CA GLY A 278 -14.14 -5.02 -29.31
C GLY A 278 -13.70 -3.80 -28.47
N VAL A 279 -14.36 -3.55 -27.33
CA VAL A 279 -14.00 -2.47 -26.40
C VAL A 279 -12.60 -2.68 -25.83
N LEU A 280 -12.30 -3.90 -25.36
CA LEU A 280 -10.97 -4.23 -24.83
C LEU A 280 -9.88 -4.08 -25.90
N GLY A 281 -10.12 -4.59 -27.12
CA GLY A 281 -9.21 -4.43 -28.25
C GLY A 281 -9.01 -2.98 -28.68
N PHE A 282 -10.06 -2.16 -28.57
CA PHE A 282 -9.97 -0.72 -28.85
C PHE A 282 -9.10 0.01 -27.81
N ILE A 283 -9.33 -0.25 -26.52
CA ILE A 283 -8.51 0.30 -25.42
C ILE A 283 -7.05 -0.17 -25.55
N ASP A 284 -6.83 -1.44 -25.88
CA ASP A 284 -5.51 -2.02 -26.09
C ASP A 284 -4.78 -1.38 -27.29
N GLY A 285 -5.50 -1.12 -28.38
CA GLY A 285 -5.00 -0.35 -29.53
C GLY A 285 -4.56 1.07 -29.16
N ILE A 286 -5.36 1.78 -28.35
CA ILE A 286 -5.04 3.11 -27.84
C ILE A 286 -3.82 3.05 -26.90
N THR A 287 -3.76 2.05 -26.03
CA THR A 287 -2.62 1.82 -25.14
C THR A 287 -1.32 1.63 -25.93
N ARG A 288 -1.34 0.85 -27.01
CA ARG A 288 -0.18 0.72 -27.91
C ARG A 288 0.20 2.02 -28.62
N LYS A 289 -0.79 2.87 -28.99
CA LYS A 289 -0.52 4.22 -29.51
C LYS A 289 0.20 5.06 -28.46
N TRP A 290 -0.28 5.04 -27.23
CA TRP A 290 0.27 5.77 -26.09
C TRP A 290 1.70 5.31 -25.71
N PHE A 291 1.99 4.01 -25.77
CA PHE A 291 3.37 3.54 -25.61
C PHE A 291 4.30 4.05 -26.71
N ARG A 292 3.85 4.05 -27.98
CA ARG A 292 4.64 4.59 -29.11
C ARG A 292 4.84 6.10 -29.04
N SER A 293 3.97 6.84 -28.35
CA SER A 293 4.16 8.27 -28.11
C SER A 293 5.14 8.58 -26.96
N GLY A 294 5.77 7.54 -26.38
CA GLY A 294 6.63 7.68 -25.22
C GLY A 294 5.88 8.06 -23.95
N MET A 295 4.57 7.80 -23.89
CA MET A 295 3.71 8.17 -22.76
C MET A 295 3.77 9.69 -22.46
N SER A 296 3.83 10.51 -23.51
CA SER A 296 4.00 11.98 -23.44
C SER A 296 2.81 12.74 -22.83
N TYR A 297 1.73 12.05 -22.53
CA TYR A 297 0.50 12.58 -21.93
C TYR A 297 -0.15 11.48 -21.07
N PRO A 298 -1.05 11.80 -20.12
CA PRO A 298 -1.79 10.79 -19.37
C PRO A 298 -2.71 9.94 -20.26
N LEU A 299 -2.69 8.61 -20.13
CA LEU A 299 -3.58 7.72 -20.87
C LEU A 299 -5.05 7.97 -20.50
N ARG A 300 -5.33 8.35 -19.26
CA ARG A 300 -6.67 8.74 -18.77
C ARG A 300 -7.34 9.85 -19.60
N ASP A 301 -6.56 10.67 -20.31
CA ASP A 301 -7.09 11.72 -21.18
C ASP A 301 -7.78 11.15 -22.44
N GLU A 302 -7.55 9.86 -22.76
CA GLU A 302 -8.22 9.16 -23.86
C GLU A 302 -9.61 8.63 -23.45
N ALA A 303 -9.91 8.53 -22.15
CA ALA A 303 -11.15 7.95 -21.66
C ALA A 303 -12.42 8.64 -22.22
N PRO A 304 -12.51 9.98 -22.30
CA PRO A 304 -13.67 10.65 -22.90
C PRO A 304 -13.90 10.27 -24.37
N VAL A 305 -12.82 10.13 -25.16
CA VAL A 305 -12.90 9.74 -26.58
C VAL A 305 -13.31 8.27 -26.70
N ILE A 306 -12.79 7.40 -25.84
CA ILE A 306 -13.19 5.99 -25.79
C ILE A 306 -14.68 5.88 -25.50
N LEU A 307 -15.16 6.59 -24.47
CA LEU A 307 -16.57 6.59 -24.08
C LEU A 307 -17.46 7.12 -25.20
N GLU A 308 -17.05 8.20 -25.87
CA GLU A 308 -17.78 8.74 -27.02
C GLU A 308 -17.91 7.69 -28.13
N VAL A 309 -16.83 7.01 -28.51
CA VAL A 309 -16.89 5.97 -29.54
C VAL A 309 -17.70 4.75 -29.08
N VAL A 310 -17.65 4.38 -27.80
CA VAL A 310 -18.39 3.22 -27.27
C VAL A 310 -19.91 3.49 -27.21
N PHE A 311 -20.33 4.67 -26.74
CA PHE A 311 -21.75 5.00 -26.61
C PHE A 311 -22.36 5.58 -27.88
N ASN A 312 -21.61 6.42 -28.58
CA ASN A 312 -22.07 7.20 -29.72
C ASN A 312 -21.47 6.71 -31.06
N GLY A 313 -20.38 5.94 -31.04
CA GLY A 313 -19.69 5.59 -32.28
C GLY A 313 -18.98 6.79 -32.89
N ILE A 314 -18.46 6.62 -34.11
CA ILE A 314 -17.52 7.59 -34.71
C ILE A 314 -18.24 8.73 -35.44
N LEU A 315 -19.47 8.50 -35.92
CA LEU A 315 -20.21 9.47 -36.72
C LEU A 315 -21.14 10.33 -35.86
N SER A 316 -21.18 11.62 -36.20
CA SER A 316 -22.15 12.57 -35.64
C SER A 316 -23.60 12.16 -35.96
N ASP A 317 -24.55 12.53 -35.10
CA ASP A 317 -25.97 12.15 -35.23
C ASP A 317 -26.59 12.53 -36.58
N ARG A 318 -26.16 13.64 -37.19
CA ARG A 318 -26.66 14.10 -38.49
C ARG A 318 -26.29 13.17 -39.65
N SER A 319 -25.34 12.26 -39.45
CA SER A 319 -24.80 11.35 -40.46
C SER A 319 -25.15 9.88 -40.20
N ARG A 320 -25.92 9.57 -39.13
CA ARG A 320 -26.32 8.20 -38.78
C ARG A 320 -27.55 7.77 -39.61
N GLY A 321 -27.33 7.36 -40.86
CA GLY A 321 -28.40 6.87 -41.75
C GLY A 321 -28.40 5.36 -41.99
N THR A 322 -27.28 4.67 -41.77
CA THR A 322 -27.10 3.26 -42.15
C THR A 322 -26.90 2.38 -40.92
N THR A 323 -27.83 1.47 -40.69
CA THR A 323 -27.75 0.45 -39.63
C THR A 323 -27.04 -0.80 -40.18
N TYR A 324 -25.80 -1.02 -39.75
CA TYR A 324 -24.97 -2.16 -40.19
C TYR A 324 -25.20 -3.45 -39.41
N TYR A 325 -25.87 -3.37 -38.25
CA TYR A 325 -26.23 -4.54 -37.44
C TYR A 325 -27.72 -4.54 -37.15
N ARG A 326 -28.39 -5.63 -37.50
CA ARG A 326 -29.76 -5.92 -37.06
C ARG A 326 -29.72 -7.18 -36.19
N PRO A 327 -30.28 -7.17 -34.96
CA PRO A 327 -30.37 -8.37 -34.15
C PRO A 327 -31.12 -9.48 -34.91
N PRO A 328 -30.72 -10.75 -34.75
CA PRO A 328 -31.57 -11.87 -35.19
C PRO A 328 -32.93 -11.79 -34.49
N GLU A 329 -34.03 -12.05 -35.22
CA GLU A 329 -35.35 -12.16 -34.61
C GLU A 329 -35.35 -13.26 -33.54
N ALA A 330 -35.90 -12.97 -32.35
CA ALA A 330 -35.99 -13.94 -31.28
C ALA A 330 -36.90 -15.10 -31.71
N GLN A 331 -36.35 -16.31 -31.77
CA GLN A 331 -37.10 -17.55 -32.00
C GLN A 331 -37.63 -18.13 -30.69
#